data_AF-A0A960QFF9-F1
#
_entry.id   AF-A0A960QFF9-F1
#
_cell.length_a   1.000
_cell.length_b   1.000
_cell.length_c   1.000
_cell.angle_alpha   90.00
_cell.angle_beta   90.00
_cell.angle_gamma   90.00
#
_symmetry.space_group_name_H-M   'P 1'
#
loop_
_entity.id
_entity.type
_entity.pdbx_description
1 polymer ?
#
loop_
_entity_poly.entity_id
_entity_poly.type
_entity_poly.pdbx_seq_one_letter_code
_entity_poly.pdbx_strand_id
1 'polypeptide(L)'
;MNLRGLLVISFVVLLSGVLVLRAGQSQNNDSSVPTEIDGITAEMHRLDAEIWRLSLACAGVDAVAPLQEQLNQLAVQLDERRRERGSSLDQGGDNCTSVTVIPSLPYTDTGTTAGYNDDFTTICFPGGSAPDVVYRFTPNVDMTVDVSLCGSSYNTVLSVWRDCPGTDQPILICCNDDSPDCAPQSCCSGIDLARSIAYYFVVDGAPGQSGNYQLTVDLSVLPSCFVGTGCVVCPPGASYETEVCPAVYPDPNAGPACFGSGYETIACGETMCGKATHTATWLDKDAYWVTLTQRDSIRFCILAEFDLTVTIYEYAPA
;
A
#
# COMPACT_ATOMS: atom_id res chain seq x y z
N MET A 1 -18.67 -26.42 -14.23
CA MET A 1 -18.11 -25.16 -13.70
C MET A 1 -16.97 -25.55 -12.77
N ASN A 2 -15.74 -25.49 -13.27
CA ASN A 2 -14.51 -25.69 -12.52
C ASN A 2 -13.61 -24.51 -12.87
N LEU A 3 -13.21 -23.72 -11.88
CA LEU A 3 -12.04 -22.86 -12.01
C LEU A 3 -11.05 -23.34 -10.94
N ARG A 4 -10.01 -24.02 -11.41
CA ARG A 4 -8.81 -24.36 -10.65
C ARG A 4 -7.91 -23.11 -10.70
N GLY A 5 -7.60 -22.52 -9.55
CA GLY A 5 -6.57 -21.49 -9.41
C GLY A 5 -5.30 -22.12 -8.85
N LEU A 6 -4.27 -22.22 -9.67
CA LEU A 6 -2.90 -22.58 -9.35
C LEU A 6 -2.15 -21.29 -9.01
N LEU A 7 -1.60 -21.16 -7.80
CA LEU A 7 -0.66 -20.07 -7.49
C LEU A 7 0.76 -20.56 -7.80
N VAL A 8 1.33 -20.06 -8.89
CA VAL A 8 2.73 -20.24 -9.26
C VAL A 8 3.53 -19.14 -8.58
N ILE A 9 4.39 -19.51 -7.63
CA ILE A 9 5.36 -18.59 -7.03
C ILE A 9 6.45 -18.32 -8.09
N SER A 10 6.47 -17.11 -8.62
CA SER A 10 7.56 -16.64 -9.48
C SER A 10 8.53 -15.82 -8.64
N PHE A 11 9.78 -16.26 -8.53
CA PHE A 11 10.88 -15.39 -8.13
C PHE A 11 11.08 -14.36 -9.24
N VAL A 12 11.11 -13.07 -8.90
CA VAL A 12 11.65 -12.04 -9.79
C VAL A 12 12.70 -11.26 -9.02
N VAL A 13 13.90 -11.32 -9.59
CA VAL A 13 15.14 -10.66 -9.20
C VAL A 13 14.93 -9.14 -9.11
N LEU A 14 15.48 -8.54 -8.06
CA LEU A 14 15.60 -7.09 -7.88
C LEU A 14 16.26 -6.44 -9.10
N LEU A 15 15.58 -5.45 -9.67
CA LEU A 15 16.08 -4.19 -10.26
C LEU A 15 15.18 -3.78 -11.42
N SER A 16 14.62 -2.56 -11.34
CA SER A 16 14.80 -1.47 -12.32
C SER A 16 13.55 -0.58 -12.38
N GLY A 17 13.77 0.72 -12.29
CA GLY A 17 12.81 1.75 -12.67
C GLY A 17 12.55 1.76 -14.17
N VAL A 18 11.39 2.32 -14.55
CA VAL A 18 11.12 2.98 -15.83
C VAL A 18 10.03 4.02 -15.62
N LEU A 19 10.35 5.28 -15.91
CA LEU A 19 9.45 6.45 -15.91
C LEU A 19 8.81 6.62 -17.30
N VAL A 20 7.47 6.66 -17.38
CA VAL A 20 6.73 7.01 -18.61
C VAL A 20 5.99 8.32 -18.39
N LEU A 21 6.40 9.39 -19.08
CA LEU A 21 5.66 10.65 -19.14
C LEU A 21 5.19 10.91 -20.58
N ARG A 22 3.88 11.13 -20.74
CA ARG A 22 3.31 11.71 -21.96
C ARG A 22 3.20 13.22 -21.78
N ALA A 23 3.76 13.97 -22.73
CA ALA A 23 3.74 15.42 -22.77
C ALA A 23 2.30 15.96 -22.93
N GLY A 24 1.83 16.73 -21.93
CA GLY A 24 0.69 17.63 -22.06
C GLY A 24 1.17 18.98 -22.57
N GLN A 25 0.76 19.35 -23.78
CA GLN A 25 0.99 20.70 -24.32
C GLN A 25 0.10 21.71 -23.56
N SER A 26 0.71 22.71 -22.93
CA SER A 26 0.03 23.90 -22.43
C SER A 26 0.81 25.12 -22.91
N GLN A 27 0.10 26.01 -23.62
CA GLN A 27 0.65 27.17 -24.28
C GLN A 27 0.90 28.31 -23.28
N ASN A 28 2.16 28.62 -23.03
CA ASN A 28 2.58 29.91 -22.47
C ASN A 28 3.84 30.40 -23.19
N ASN A 29 3.86 31.69 -23.53
CA ASN A 29 4.73 32.37 -24.49
C ASN A 29 6.17 32.67 -23.99
N ASP A 30 6.88 31.66 -23.47
CA ASP A 30 8.34 31.72 -23.37
C ASP A 30 8.93 30.62 -24.26
N SER A 31 9.45 31.01 -25.42
CA SER A 31 9.92 30.08 -26.47
C SER A 31 11.20 29.32 -26.12
N SER A 32 11.84 29.59 -24.96
CA SER A 32 13.07 28.89 -24.54
C SER A 32 12.86 27.75 -23.54
N VAL A 33 11.75 27.75 -22.81
CA VAL A 33 11.51 26.80 -21.69
C VAL A 33 10.92 25.44 -22.13
N PRO A 34 10.03 25.33 -23.14
CA PRO A 34 9.53 24.05 -23.63
C PRO A 34 10.65 23.12 -24.12
N THR A 35 11.65 23.70 -24.80
CA THR A 35 12.82 22.97 -25.30
C THR A 35 13.73 22.45 -24.20
N GLU A 36 13.72 23.03 -23.01
CA GLU A 36 14.58 22.64 -21.89
C GLU A 36 13.94 21.53 -21.05
N ILE A 37 12.63 21.58 -20.80
CA ILE A 37 11.87 20.50 -20.15
C ILE A 37 11.88 19.24 -21.03
N ASP A 38 11.66 19.40 -22.33
CA ASP A 38 11.74 18.29 -23.30
C ASP A 38 13.17 17.72 -23.35
N GLY A 39 14.19 18.58 -23.24
CA GLY A 39 15.60 18.17 -23.17
C GLY A 39 15.93 17.36 -21.91
N ILE A 40 15.50 17.81 -20.73
CA ILE A 40 15.68 17.09 -19.46
C ILE A 40 14.96 15.74 -19.51
N THR A 41 13.72 15.73 -19.99
CA THR A 41 12.91 14.50 -20.10
C THR A 41 13.56 13.49 -21.06
N ALA A 42 14.11 13.97 -22.19
CA ALA A 42 14.82 13.12 -23.13
C ALA A 42 16.10 12.50 -22.53
N GLU A 43 16.85 13.25 -21.72
CA GLU A 43 18.06 12.74 -21.06
C GLU A 43 17.71 11.75 -19.94
N MET A 44 16.63 11.99 -19.18
CA MET A 44 16.10 11.02 -18.22
C MET A 44 15.75 9.70 -18.91
N HIS A 45 15.08 9.74 -20.06
CA HIS A 45 14.79 8.53 -20.85
C HIS A 45 16.05 7.83 -21.36
N ARG A 46 17.10 8.59 -21.70
CA ARG A 46 18.39 8.02 -22.11
C ARG A 46 19.05 7.26 -20.97
N LEU A 47 19.11 7.86 -19.78
CA LEU A 47 19.71 7.26 -18.58
C LEU A 47 18.92 6.03 -18.10
N ASP A 48 17.60 6.12 -18.09
CA ASP A 48 16.72 5.01 -17.72
C ASP A 48 16.89 3.79 -18.64
N ALA A 49 16.99 4.03 -19.96
CA ALA A 49 17.28 2.97 -20.93
C ALA A 49 18.69 2.36 -20.76
N GLU A 50 19.67 3.15 -20.29
CA GLU A 50 21.03 2.70 -20.04
C GLU A 50 21.13 1.89 -18.73
N ILE A 51 20.47 2.35 -17.67
CA ILE A 51 20.30 1.62 -16.40
C ILE A 51 19.61 0.28 -16.66
N TRP A 52 18.50 0.28 -17.42
CA TRP A 52 17.79 -0.94 -17.80
C TRP A 52 18.70 -1.94 -18.54
N ARG A 53 19.49 -1.46 -19.51
CA ARG A 53 20.46 -2.31 -20.22
C ARG A 53 21.51 -2.92 -19.30
N LEU A 54 22.05 -2.13 -18.37
CA LEU A 54 23.06 -2.58 -17.41
C LEU A 54 22.48 -3.60 -16.42
N SER A 55 21.25 -3.37 -15.95
CA SER A 55 20.50 -4.33 -15.12
C SER A 55 20.29 -5.66 -15.86
N LEU A 56 19.86 -5.63 -17.14
CA LEU A 56 19.70 -6.84 -17.97
C LEU A 56 21.02 -7.59 -18.21
N ALA A 57 22.15 -6.86 -18.22
CA ALA A 57 23.48 -7.43 -18.36
C ALA A 57 24.07 -7.92 -17.02
N CYS A 58 23.32 -7.83 -15.91
CA CYS A 58 23.80 -8.07 -14.55
C CYS A 58 25.09 -7.28 -14.22
N ALA A 59 25.21 -6.07 -14.77
CA ALA A 59 26.30 -5.18 -14.40
C ALA A 59 26.16 -4.86 -12.90
N GLY A 60 27.25 -5.01 -12.14
CA GLY A 60 27.22 -4.79 -10.70
C GLY A 60 26.81 -3.37 -10.31
N VAL A 61 26.48 -3.18 -9.03
CA VAL A 61 25.99 -1.90 -8.46
C VAL A 61 26.89 -0.71 -8.77
N ASP A 62 28.19 -0.93 -8.90
CA ASP A 62 29.18 0.12 -9.23
C ASP A 62 28.97 0.72 -10.64
N ALA A 63 28.36 -0.02 -11.56
CA ALA A 63 28.05 0.45 -12.90
C ALA A 63 26.71 1.21 -12.98
N VAL A 64 25.76 0.90 -12.07
CA VAL A 64 24.39 1.46 -12.08
C VAL A 64 24.28 2.69 -11.19
N ALA A 65 24.93 2.69 -10.02
CA ALA A 65 24.88 3.76 -9.04
C ALA A 65 25.15 5.18 -9.60
N PRO A 66 26.19 5.43 -10.44
CA PRO A 66 26.43 6.78 -10.95
C PRO A 66 25.35 7.26 -11.92
N LEU A 67 24.73 6.36 -12.69
CA LEU A 67 23.65 6.70 -13.62
C LEU A 67 22.34 6.96 -12.87
N GLN A 68 22.08 6.19 -11.81
CA GLN A 68 20.93 6.40 -10.94
C GLN A 68 21.01 7.75 -10.22
N GLU A 69 22.19 8.14 -9.75
CA GLU A 69 22.42 9.46 -9.16
C GLU A 69 22.15 10.59 -10.15
N GLN A 70 22.61 10.46 -11.40
CA GLN A 70 22.32 11.42 -12.46
C GLN A 70 20.81 11.50 -12.77
N LEU A 71 20.11 10.37 -12.79
CA LEU A 71 18.66 10.33 -13.00
C LEU A 71 17.90 11.04 -11.87
N ASN A 72 18.33 10.84 -10.62
CA ASN A 72 17.77 11.51 -9.45
C ASN A 72 17.97 13.04 -9.53
N GLN A 73 19.16 13.49 -9.93
CA GLN A 73 19.46 14.92 -10.09
C GLN A 73 18.60 15.57 -11.19
N LEU A 74 18.40 14.89 -12.33
CA LEU A 74 17.53 15.38 -13.39
C LEU A 74 16.05 15.41 -12.98
N ALA A 75 15.60 14.48 -12.15
CA ALA A 75 14.23 14.51 -11.61
C ALA A 75 13.98 15.75 -10.76
N VAL A 76 14.93 16.10 -9.87
CA VAL A 76 14.88 17.33 -9.08
C VAL A 76 14.86 18.56 -9.98
N GLN A 77 15.75 18.61 -10.99
CA GLN A 77 15.81 19.72 -11.93
C GLN A 77 14.51 19.87 -12.74
N LEU A 78 13.88 18.76 -13.14
CA LEU A 78 12.59 18.76 -13.84
C LEU A 78 11.48 19.36 -12.97
N ASP A 79 11.45 19.02 -11.69
CA ASP A 79 10.47 19.55 -10.74
C ASP A 79 10.67 21.04 -10.48
N GLU A 80 11.91 21.51 -10.36
CA GLU A 80 12.24 22.94 -10.28
C GLU A 80 11.76 23.70 -11.52
N ARG A 81 12.03 23.19 -12.74
CA ARG A 81 11.59 23.83 -13.99
C ARG A 81 10.07 23.79 -14.16
N ARG A 82 9.40 22.76 -13.66
CA ARG A 82 7.92 22.68 -13.63
C ARG A 82 7.32 23.69 -12.66
N ARG A 83 7.92 23.88 -11.48
CA ARG A 83 7.51 24.91 -10.51
C ARG A 83 7.69 26.32 -11.07
N GLU A 84 8.78 26.58 -11.80
CA GLU A 84 9.01 27.87 -12.47
C GLU A 84 8.02 28.14 -13.62
N ARG A 85 7.57 27.10 -14.33
CA ARG A 85 6.50 27.18 -15.34
C ARG A 85 5.12 27.43 -14.71
N GLY A 86 4.92 26.98 -13.47
CA GLY A 86 3.66 27.03 -12.72
C GLY A 86 3.53 28.24 -11.81
N SER A 87 3.84 29.47 -12.27
CA SER A 87 3.59 30.70 -11.47
C SER A 87 2.09 31.06 -11.35
N SER A 88 1.25 30.07 -11.05
CA SER A 88 -0.05 30.23 -10.41
C SER A 88 -0.38 28.98 -9.59
N LEU A 89 0.20 28.85 -8.39
CA LEU A 89 -0.30 28.12 -7.22
C LEU A 89 -0.86 26.67 -7.34
N ASP A 90 -0.88 26.04 -8.49
CA ASP A 90 -1.48 24.72 -8.69
C ASP A 90 -0.38 23.64 -8.70
N GLN A 91 -0.33 22.87 -7.62
CA GLN A 91 0.50 21.67 -7.46
C GLN A 91 -0.02 20.50 -8.31
N GLY A 92 -1.14 20.69 -9.03
CA GLY A 92 -1.87 19.65 -9.72
C GLY A 92 -2.83 18.94 -8.79
N GLY A 93 -3.69 18.13 -9.38
CA GLY A 93 -4.58 17.22 -8.64
C GLY A 93 -5.98 17.76 -8.38
N ASP A 94 -6.36 18.94 -8.88
CA ASP A 94 -7.72 19.47 -8.70
C ASP A 94 -8.80 18.46 -9.13
N ASN A 95 -8.60 17.79 -10.26
CA ASN A 95 -9.53 16.76 -10.71
C ASN A 95 -8.82 15.64 -11.46
N CYS A 96 -9.61 14.67 -11.94
CA CYS A 96 -9.10 13.51 -12.64
C CYS A 96 -8.39 13.79 -13.98
N THR A 97 -8.50 15.01 -14.52
CA THR A 97 -7.77 15.41 -15.74
C THR A 97 -6.42 16.08 -15.42
N SER A 98 -6.23 16.56 -14.19
CA SER A 98 -5.03 17.24 -13.71
C SER A 98 -4.30 16.48 -12.59
N VAL A 99 -4.56 15.18 -12.41
CA VAL A 99 -3.98 14.37 -11.31
C VAL A 99 -2.47 14.50 -11.16
N THR A 100 -2.02 14.53 -9.91
CA THR A 100 -0.60 14.41 -9.58
C THR A 100 -0.17 12.94 -9.66
N VAL A 101 0.75 12.63 -10.56
CA VAL A 101 1.16 11.24 -10.81
C VAL A 101 2.23 10.82 -9.82
N ILE A 102 1.97 9.73 -9.10
CA ILE A 102 2.97 9.03 -8.26
C ILE A 102 3.82 8.15 -9.19
N PRO A 103 5.14 8.42 -9.35
CA PRO A 103 5.96 7.71 -10.32
C PRO A 103 6.40 6.32 -9.83
N SER A 104 6.62 6.16 -8.54
CA SER A 104 7.09 4.93 -7.90
C SER A 104 6.84 4.98 -6.39
N LEU A 105 6.81 3.82 -5.74
CA LEU A 105 6.76 3.71 -4.28
C LEU A 105 8.11 3.26 -3.72
N PRO A 106 8.48 3.66 -2.48
CA PRO A 106 7.73 4.56 -1.59
C PRO A 106 7.64 5.99 -2.13
N TYR A 107 6.59 6.71 -1.77
CA TYR A 107 6.34 8.08 -2.21
C TYR A 107 5.92 8.96 -1.04
N THR A 108 6.49 10.15 -0.98
CA THR A 108 6.11 11.18 -0.02
C THR A 108 5.95 12.51 -0.73
N ASP A 109 4.92 13.25 -0.38
CA ASP A 109 4.69 14.59 -0.90
C ASP A 109 4.10 15.52 0.16
N THR A 110 4.25 16.82 -0.07
CA THR A 110 3.62 17.85 0.75
C THR A 110 2.86 18.81 -0.15
N GLY A 111 1.64 19.14 0.23
CA GLY A 111 0.80 20.00 -0.59
C GLY A 111 -0.21 20.80 0.20
N THR A 112 -1.17 21.42 -0.50
CA THR A 112 -2.29 22.13 0.12
C THR A 112 -3.58 21.89 -0.66
N THR A 113 -4.69 21.65 0.04
CA THR A 113 -6.03 21.66 -0.58
C THR A 113 -6.62 23.07 -0.62
N ALA A 114 -5.99 24.06 0.02
CA ALA A 114 -6.49 25.42 0.02
C ALA A 114 -6.45 26.03 -1.39
N GLY A 115 -7.63 26.41 -1.91
CA GLY A 115 -7.77 27.02 -3.24
C GLY A 115 -8.16 26.04 -4.35
N TYR A 116 -8.33 24.75 -4.04
CA TYR A 116 -8.85 23.73 -4.94
C TYR A 116 -10.38 23.69 -4.94
N ASN A 117 -10.95 23.00 -5.92
CA ASN A 117 -12.37 22.71 -5.97
C ASN A 117 -12.73 21.49 -5.11
N ASP A 118 -13.97 21.45 -4.67
CA ASP A 118 -14.61 20.25 -4.12
C ASP A 118 -15.26 19.52 -5.29
N ASP A 119 -14.59 18.48 -5.77
CA ASP A 119 -14.96 17.70 -6.95
C ASP A 119 -15.48 16.30 -6.58
N PHE A 120 -15.13 15.77 -5.39
CA PHE A 120 -15.38 14.39 -5.00
C PHE A 120 -15.99 14.28 -3.60
N THR A 121 -17.29 14.02 -3.52
CA THR A 121 -17.92 13.68 -2.25
C THR A 121 -17.55 12.25 -1.81
N THR A 122 -16.87 12.15 -0.67
CA THR A 122 -16.44 10.88 -0.08
C THR A 122 -17.51 10.23 0.83
N ILE A 123 -17.57 8.89 0.87
CA ILE A 123 -18.61 8.15 1.62
C ILE A 123 -18.31 8.10 3.13
N CYS A 124 -17.04 8.15 3.52
CA CYS A 124 -16.66 8.24 4.94
C CYS A 124 -17.00 9.60 5.54
N PHE A 125 -17.30 10.60 4.70
CA PHE A 125 -17.87 11.87 5.14
C PHE A 125 -18.99 12.34 4.19
N PRO A 126 -20.22 11.79 4.30
CA PRO A 126 -21.30 12.15 3.40
C PRO A 126 -21.67 13.64 3.53
N GLY A 127 -21.61 14.37 2.42
CA GLY A 127 -21.92 15.80 2.38
C GLY A 127 -20.76 16.71 2.79
N GLY A 128 -19.52 16.21 2.78
CA GLY A 128 -18.32 17.04 2.77
C GLY A 128 -18.40 18.10 1.67
N SER A 129 -17.85 19.27 1.95
CA SER A 129 -17.77 20.40 1.01
C SER A 129 -16.35 20.97 0.95
N ALA A 130 -15.37 20.12 1.24
CA ALA A 130 -13.99 20.52 1.40
C ALA A 130 -13.27 20.35 0.05
N PRO A 131 -12.29 21.22 -0.25
CA PRO A 131 -11.48 21.09 -1.45
C PRO A 131 -10.65 19.81 -1.49
N ASP A 132 -10.49 19.25 -2.70
CA ASP A 132 -9.81 17.99 -2.93
C ASP A 132 -8.46 18.16 -3.67
N VAL A 133 -7.52 17.26 -3.42
CA VAL A 133 -6.37 17.01 -4.29
C VAL A 133 -6.24 15.53 -4.59
N VAL A 134 -6.07 15.18 -5.86
CA VAL A 134 -6.05 13.82 -6.36
C VAL A 134 -4.69 13.42 -6.90
N TYR A 135 -4.18 12.33 -6.34
CA TYR A 135 -3.00 11.62 -6.83
C TYR A 135 -3.41 10.38 -7.62
N ARG A 136 -2.56 9.97 -8.56
CA ARG A 136 -2.75 8.73 -9.34
C ARG A 136 -1.50 7.86 -9.31
N PHE A 137 -1.67 6.57 -9.04
CA PHE A 137 -0.63 5.55 -9.16
C PHE A 137 -1.09 4.40 -10.06
N THR A 138 -0.16 3.76 -10.74
CA THR A 138 -0.43 2.54 -11.51
C THR A 138 0.72 1.57 -11.22
N PRO A 139 0.49 0.50 -10.43
CA PRO A 139 1.54 -0.39 -10.01
C PRO A 139 2.00 -1.27 -11.17
N ASN A 140 3.30 -1.55 -11.23
CA ASN A 140 3.90 -2.42 -12.25
C ASN A 140 3.84 -3.91 -11.89
N VAL A 141 3.56 -4.22 -10.64
CA VAL A 141 3.39 -5.57 -10.06
C VAL A 141 2.26 -5.51 -9.03
N ASP A 142 1.67 -6.66 -8.70
CA ASP A 142 0.71 -6.71 -7.59
C ASP A 142 1.44 -6.34 -6.29
N MET A 143 0.87 -5.44 -5.50
CA MET A 143 1.46 -4.95 -4.26
C MET A 143 0.39 -4.54 -3.27
N THR A 144 0.76 -4.45 -2.00
CA THR A 144 -0.09 -3.90 -0.95
C THR A 144 0.57 -2.65 -0.40
N VAL A 145 -0.21 -1.59 -0.17
CA VAL A 145 0.30 -0.28 0.26
C VAL A 145 -0.37 0.24 1.52
N ASP A 146 0.36 1.05 2.27
CA ASP A 146 -0.16 1.88 3.36
C ASP A 146 -0.09 3.34 2.93
N VAL A 147 -1.15 4.09 3.19
CA VAL A 147 -1.32 5.50 2.82
C VAL A 147 -1.58 6.30 4.07
N SER A 148 -0.83 7.38 4.29
CA SER A 148 -0.97 8.22 5.48
C SER A 148 -1.05 9.69 5.13
N LEU A 149 -1.96 10.39 5.82
CA LEU A 149 -2.01 11.85 5.90
C LEU A 149 -1.56 12.39 7.26
N CYS A 150 -0.96 11.56 8.11
CA CYS A 150 -0.53 11.95 9.44
C CYS A 150 0.45 13.14 9.40
N GLY A 151 0.25 14.10 10.30
CA GLY A 151 1.06 15.32 10.35
C GLY A 151 0.58 16.44 9.42
N SER A 152 -0.56 16.26 8.75
CA SER A 152 -1.27 17.34 8.06
C SER A 152 -1.80 18.40 9.03
N SER A 153 -2.00 19.63 8.55
CA SER A 153 -2.33 20.78 9.40
C SER A 153 -3.83 20.96 9.68
N TYR A 154 -4.69 20.04 9.22
CA TYR A 154 -6.15 20.13 9.30
C TYR A 154 -6.77 18.74 9.53
N ASN A 155 -8.08 18.69 9.78
CA ASN A 155 -8.82 17.42 9.83
C ASN A 155 -9.00 16.92 8.38
N THR A 156 -8.26 15.89 8.02
CA THR A 156 -8.22 15.35 6.65
C THR A 156 -9.31 14.30 6.46
N VAL A 157 -9.68 14.06 5.21
CA VAL A 157 -10.37 12.84 4.81
C VAL A 157 -9.55 12.20 3.69
N LEU A 158 -9.28 10.91 3.79
CA LEU A 158 -8.58 10.13 2.77
C LEU A 158 -9.55 9.16 2.10
N SER A 159 -9.58 9.14 0.78
CA SER A 159 -10.25 8.07 0.03
C SER A 159 -9.38 7.51 -1.09
N VAL A 160 -9.46 6.20 -1.30
CA VAL A 160 -8.68 5.48 -2.32
C VAL A 160 -9.62 4.74 -3.24
N TRP A 161 -9.47 4.95 -4.54
CA TRP A 161 -10.37 4.48 -5.57
C TRP A 161 -9.63 3.67 -6.63
N ARG A 162 -10.28 2.61 -7.12
CA ARG A 162 -9.97 2.05 -8.44
C ARG A 162 -10.79 2.81 -9.47
N ASP A 163 -10.11 3.26 -10.51
CA ASP A 163 -10.64 4.23 -11.48
C ASP A 163 -10.95 5.59 -10.83
N CYS A 164 -11.03 6.64 -11.65
CA CYS A 164 -11.24 7.99 -11.14
C CYS A 164 -12.64 8.11 -10.48
N PRO A 165 -12.75 8.71 -9.29
CA PRO A 165 -14.03 8.85 -8.56
C PRO A 165 -15.14 9.60 -9.31
N GLY A 166 -14.81 10.41 -10.32
CA GLY A 166 -15.78 11.10 -11.19
C GLY A 166 -16.23 10.31 -12.43
N THR A 167 -15.93 9.01 -12.52
CA THR A 167 -16.36 8.16 -13.66
C THR A 167 -17.68 7.44 -13.41
N ASP A 168 -18.19 6.70 -14.40
CA ASP A 168 -19.52 6.07 -14.30
C ASP A 168 -19.60 4.95 -13.24
N GLN A 169 -18.47 4.29 -12.90
CA GLN A 169 -18.42 3.13 -11.99
C GLN A 169 -17.09 3.06 -11.19
N PRO A 170 -16.71 4.10 -10.42
CA PRO A 170 -15.53 4.03 -9.57
C PRO A 170 -15.74 3.03 -8.44
N ILE A 171 -14.66 2.37 -8.02
CA ILE A 171 -14.72 1.46 -6.86
C ILE A 171 -13.94 2.06 -5.72
N LEU A 172 -14.66 2.42 -4.65
CA LEU A 172 -14.05 2.82 -3.38
C LEU A 172 -13.40 1.61 -2.72
N ILE A 173 -12.11 1.73 -2.42
CA ILE A 173 -11.31 0.67 -1.79
C ILE A 173 -11.11 0.97 -0.31
N CYS A 174 -10.74 2.22 0.01
CA CYS A 174 -10.57 2.67 1.37
C CYS A 174 -11.10 4.09 1.55
N CYS A 175 -11.56 4.39 2.75
CA CYS A 175 -12.10 5.68 3.15
C CYS A 175 -11.89 5.88 4.65
N ASN A 176 -11.27 6.97 5.06
CA ASN A 176 -11.04 7.29 6.47
C ASN A 176 -11.05 8.81 6.72
N ASP A 177 -11.65 9.27 7.82
CA ASP A 177 -11.69 10.66 8.29
C ASP A 177 -10.78 10.78 9.53
N ASP A 178 -11.02 9.99 10.57
CA ASP A 178 -10.22 9.97 11.79
C ASP A 178 -9.48 8.63 11.98
N SER A 179 -8.21 8.57 11.58
CA SER A 179 -7.39 7.38 11.83
C SER A 179 -7.11 7.20 13.33
N PRO A 180 -7.23 5.99 13.89
CA PRO A 180 -6.80 5.71 15.25
C PRO A 180 -5.34 6.06 15.53
N ASP A 181 -4.48 6.02 14.50
CA ASP A 181 -3.04 6.24 14.62
C ASP A 181 -2.64 7.72 14.72
N CYS A 182 -3.45 8.64 14.19
CA CYS A 182 -3.09 10.07 14.13
C CYS A 182 -4.28 11.03 14.00
N ALA A 183 -5.44 10.69 14.56
CA ALA A 183 -6.59 11.59 14.59
C ALA A 183 -6.18 13.02 15.02
N PRO A 184 -6.66 14.07 14.32
CA PRO A 184 -7.74 14.05 13.34
C PRO A 184 -7.25 13.89 11.89
N GLN A 185 -6.12 13.22 11.65
CA GLN A 185 -5.68 12.89 10.30
C GLN A 185 -6.05 11.45 9.93
N SER A 186 -6.08 11.18 8.63
CA SER A 186 -6.59 9.93 8.05
C SER A 186 -5.46 9.04 7.54
N CYS A 187 -5.68 7.73 7.58
CA CYS A 187 -4.79 6.72 7.01
C CYS A 187 -5.59 5.56 6.42
N CYS A 188 -5.01 4.87 5.46
CA CYS A 188 -5.54 3.64 4.90
C CYS A 188 -4.41 2.63 4.79
N SER A 189 -4.50 1.54 5.53
CA SER A 189 -3.46 0.51 5.56
C SER A 189 -3.93 -0.76 4.85
N GLY A 190 -3.01 -1.49 4.23
CA GLY A 190 -3.28 -2.78 3.63
C GLY A 190 -4.12 -2.75 2.36
N ILE A 191 -3.96 -1.71 1.55
CA ILE A 191 -4.69 -1.58 0.29
C ILE A 191 -4.01 -2.42 -0.79
N ASP A 192 -4.70 -3.43 -1.31
CA ASP A 192 -4.22 -4.25 -2.42
C ASP A 192 -4.36 -3.53 -3.77
N LEU A 193 -3.24 -3.35 -4.45
CA LEU A 193 -3.13 -2.74 -5.77
C LEU A 193 -2.70 -3.78 -6.80
N ALA A 194 -3.58 -4.07 -7.75
CA ALA A 194 -3.33 -4.99 -8.86
C ALA A 194 -2.50 -4.32 -9.96
N ARG A 195 -1.56 -5.06 -10.52
CA ARG A 195 -0.70 -4.65 -11.63
C ARG A 195 -1.51 -4.04 -12.78
N SER A 196 -0.97 -2.95 -13.35
CA SER A 196 -1.50 -2.26 -14.53
C SER A 196 -2.90 -1.65 -14.36
N ILE A 197 -3.42 -1.57 -13.13
CA ILE A 197 -4.69 -0.91 -12.81
C ILE A 197 -4.41 0.47 -12.21
N ALA A 198 -5.15 1.49 -12.63
CA ALA A 198 -4.99 2.84 -12.09
C ALA A 198 -5.75 3.00 -10.77
N TYR A 199 -5.04 3.52 -9.77
CA TYR A 199 -5.58 3.85 -8.45
C TYR A 199 -5.43 5.34 -8.17
N TYR A 200 -6.43 5.90 -7.49
CA TYR A 200 -6.53 7.32 -7.22
C TYR A 200 -6.62 7.53 -5.70
N PHE A 201 -5.77 8.41 -5.16
CA PHE A 201 -5.76 8.78 -3.75
C PHE A 201 -6.23 10.22 -3.65
N VAL A 202 -7.37 10.43 -3.02
CA VAL A 202 -7.98 11.74 -2.84
C VAL A 202 -7.70 12.22 -1.43
N VAL A 203 -7.05 13.36 -1.35
CA VAL A 203 -6.78 14.12 -0.13
C VAL A 203 -7.84 15.20 -0.02
N ASP A 204 -8.71 15.07 0.97
CA ASP A 204 -9.85 15.94 1.24
C ASP A 204 -9.80 16.36 2.73
N GLY A 205 -10.84 17.00 3.25
CA GLY A 205 -10.98 17.41 4.64
C GLY A 205 -12.40 17.28 5.18
N ALA A 206 -12.50 17.35 6.51
CA ALA A 206 -13.81 17.53 7.15
C ALA A 206 -14.47 18.84 6.65
N PRO A 207 -15.80 19.04 6.78
CA PRO A 207 -16.52 20.13 6.12
C PRO A 207 -15.90 21.52 6.34
N GLY A 208 -15.52 22.15 5.22
CA GLY A 208 -14.91 23.48 5.20
C GLY A 208 -13.45 23.53 5.70
N GLN A 209 -12.85 22.39 6.03
CA GLN A 209 -11.44 22.29 6.39
C GLN A 209 -10.59 22.15 5.13
N SER A 210 -9.54 22.95 5.04
CA SER A 210 -8.51 22.83 4.04
C SER A 210 -7.20 23.33 4.64
N GLY A 211 -6.09 22.94 4.05
CA GLY A 211 -4.79 23.36 4.55
C GLY A 211 -3.66 22.55 3.96
N ASN A 212 -2.51 22.66 4.60
CA ASN A 212 -1.33 21.94 4.16
C ASN A 212 -1.39 20.48 4.63
N TYR A 213 -1.07 19.55 3.76
CA TYR A 213 -1.02 18.13 4.08
C TYR A 213 0.37 17.55 3.83
N GLN A 214 0.61 16.40 4.46
CA GLN A 214 1.72 15.50 4.15
C GLN A 214 1.11 14.18 3.70
N LEU A 215 1.49 13.68 2.54
CA LEU A 215 1.05 12.39 2.01
C LEU A 215 2.23 11.43 2.02
N THR A 216 2.04 10.24 2.56
CA THR A 216 2.94 9.09 2.34
C THR A 216 2.17 7.93 1.72
N VAL A 217 2.80 7.26 0.76
CA VAL A 217 2.33 6.01 0.16
C VAL A 217 3.50 5.06 0.17
N ASP A 218 3.45 4.08 1.07
CA ASP A 218 4.53 3.14 1.31
C ASP A 218 4.12 1.73 0.93
N LEU A 219 5.09 0.92 0.52
CA LEU A 219 4.87 -0.52 0.46
C LEU A 219 4.50 -1.00 1.85
N SER A 220 3.35 -1.63 1.94
CA SER A 220 2.92 -2.14 3.22
C SER A 220 3.82 -3.29 3.60
N VAL A 221 4.51 -3.13 4.72
CA VAL A 221 5.24 -4.23 5.33
C VAL A 221 4.19 -5.18 5.89
N LEU A 222 3.91 -6.26 5.15
CA LEU A 222 3.27 -7.41 5.75
C LEU A 222 4.03 -7.75 7.02
N PRO A 223 3.35 -8.17 8.11
CA PRO A 223 4.05 -8.78 9.24
C PRO A 223 4.93 -9.88 8.65
N SER A 224 6.24 -9.64 8.58
CA SER A 224 7.15 -10.63 8.02
C SER A 224 7.22 -11.72 9.07
N CYS A 225 6.76 -12.93 8.74
CA CYS A 225 7.13 -14.10 9.51
C CYS A 225 8.65 -14.22 9.38
N PHE A 226 9.39 -13.82 10.42
CA PHE A 226 10.83 -13.94 10.41
C PHE A 226 11.18 -15.43 10.39
N VAL A 227 11.52 -15.95 9.20
CA VAL A 227 12.24 -17.21 9.05
C VAL A 227 13.70 -16.92 9.32
N GLY A 228 14.10 -17.01 10.60
CA GLY A 228 15.47 -17.42 10.87
C GLY A 228 15.66 -18.77 10.19
N THR A 229 16.78 -18.98 9.49
CA THR A 229 17.15 -20.30 8.96
C THR A 229 17.28 -21.28 10.13
N GLY A 230 16.19 -21.97 10.46
CA GLY A 230 16.04 -22.80 11.66
C GLY A 230 14.58 -23.15 11.92
N CYS A 231 14.36 -23.93 12.99
CA CYS A 231 13.03 -24.28 13.51
C CYS A 231 12.17 -23.02 13.73
N VAL A 232 10.85 -23.17 13.63
CA VAL A 232 9.92 -22.09 13.95
C VAL A 232 9.96 -21.88 15.45
N VAL A 233 10.58 -20.79 15.89
CA VAL A 233 10.67 -20.42 17.31
C VAL A 233 9.72 -19.27 17.57
N CYS A 234 8.95 -19.39 18.64
CA CYS A 234 8.07 -18.33 19.10
C CYS A 234 8.86 -17.06 19.41
N PRO A 235 8.50 -15.91 18.80
CA PRO A 235 9.21 -14.68 19.06
C PRO A 235 8.97 -14.21 20.50
N PRO A 236 9.91 -13.47 21.11
CA PRO A 236 9.70 -12.85 22.40
C PRO A 236 8.44 -11.98 22.41
N GLY A 237 7.57 -12.18 23.41
CA GLY A 237 6.31 -11.44 23.54
C GLY A 237 5.11 -12.07 22.83
N ALA A 238 5.28 -13.22 22.17
CA ALA A 238 4.14 -13.99 21.66
C ALA A 238 3.26 -14.53 22.80
N SER A 239 1.94 -14.48 22.57
CA SER A 239 0.94 -15.20 23.34
C SER A 239 0.97 -16.67 22.94
N TYR A 240 0.72 -17.55 23.89
CA TYR A 240 0.65 -18.99 23.65
C TYR A 240 -0.81 -19.42 23.69
N GLU A 241 -1.16 -20.35 22.81
CA GLU A 241 -2.49 -20.97 22.80
C GLU A 241 -2.85 -21.54 24.18
N THR A 242 -4.11 -21.37 24.55
CA THR A 242 -4.62 -21.73 25.89
C THR A 242 -5.31 -23.08 25.95
N GLU A 243 -5.09 -23.95 24.97
CA GLU A 243 -5.72 -25.26 24.95
C GLU A 243 -5.23 -26.18 26.09
N VAL A 244 -6.19 -26.86 26.73
CA VAL A 244 -5.92 -27.83 27.79
C VAL A 244 -6.00 -29.23 27.20
N CYS A 245 -4.86 -29.79 26.83
CA CYS A 245 -4.78 -31.17 26.38
C CYS A 245 -4.98 -32.16 27.55
N PRO A 246 -5.81 -33.22 27.42
CA PRO A 246 -5.93 -34.24 28.47
C PRO A 246 -4.60 -34.98 28.68
N ALA A 247 -4.07 -34.94 29.90
CA ALA A 247 -2.78 -35.49 30.29
C ALA A 247 -2.74 -37.03 30.34
N VAL A 248 -2.96 -37.71 29.22
CA VAL A 248 -2.94 -39.18 29.14
C VAL A 248 -1.94 -39.66 28.09
N TYR A 249 -0.67 -39.23 28.14
CA TYR A 249 0.49 -39.97 27.62
C TYR A 249 1.80 -39.38 28.23
N PRO A 250 2.89 -40.14 28.41
CA PRO A 250 4.12 -39.66 29.07
C PRO A 250 4.95 -38.68 28.24
N ASP A 251 4.46 -38.31 27.06
CA ASP A 251 5.03 -37.21 26.28
C ASP A 251 4.08 -36.01 26.40
N PRO A 252 4.50 -34.90 27.04
CA PRO A 252 3.73 -33.65 27.05
C PRO A 252 3.49 -33.07 25.65
N ASN A 253 3.99 -33.71 24.57
CA ASN A 253 3.82 -33.33 23.17
C ASN A 253 3.16 -34.42 22.28
N ALA A 254 2.60 -35.50 22.85
CA ALA A 254 1.92 -36.55 22.06
C ALA A 254 0.51 -36.88 22.60
N GLY A 255 -0.31 -35.86 22.80
CA GLY A 255 -1.73 -36.02 23.14
C GLY A 255 -2.60 -36.23 21.89
N PRO A 256 -3.68 -37.04 21.95
CA PRO A 256 -4.68 -37.10 20.89
C PRO A 256 -5.52 -35.82 20.90
N ALA A 257 -5.72 -35.22 19.71
CA ALA A 257 -6.65 -34.11 19.41
C ALA A 257 -7.07 -33.26 20.61
N CYS A 258 -6.39 -32.14 20.83
CA CYS A 258 -6.80 -31.18 21.83
C CYS A 258 -8.10 -30.52 21.36
N PHE A 259 -9.23 -31.09 21.80
CA PHE A 259 -10.55 -30.54 21.53
C PHE A 259 -10.83 -29.41 22.53
N GLY A 260 -10.23 -28.24 22.29
CA GLY A 260 -10.70 -26.98 22.84
C GLY A 260 -11.82 -26.44 21.94
N SER A 261 -13.08 -26.66 22.30
CA SER A 261 -14.25 -26.28 21.49
C SER A 261 -14.57 -24.76 21.53
N GLY A 262 -13.55 -23.91 21.51
CA GLY A 262 -13.71 -22.46 21.58
C GLY A 262 -12.71 -21.78 20.65
N TYR A 263 -13.15 -20.71 20.00
CA TYR A 263 -12.22 -19.82 19.32
C TYR A 263 -11.42 -19.04 20.37
N GLU A 264 -10.11 -18.95 20.18
CA GLU A 264 -9.26 -18.05 20.96
C GLU A 264 -9.22 -16.67 20.31
N THR A 265 -9.52 -15.62 21.07
CA THR A 265 -9.54 -14.26 20.52
C THR A 265 -8.11 -13.77 20.31
N ILE A 266 -7.81 -13.31 19.10
CA ILE A 266 -6.56 -12.64 18.75
C ILE A 266 -6.84 -11.15 18.56
N ALA A 267 -6.04 -10.29 19.17
CA ALA A 267 -6.06 -8.86 18.92
C ALA A 267 -5.19 -8.47 17.70
N CYS A 268 -5.53 -7.37 17.03
CA CYS A 268 -4.66 -6.84 15.96
C CYS A 268 -3.26 -6.52 16.50
N GLY A 269 -2.22 -7.00 15.81
CA GLY A 269 -0.82 -6.87 16.22
C GLY A 269 -0.34 -7.92 17.23
N GLU A 270 -1.22 -8.78 17.73
CA GLU A 270 -0.84 -9.91 18.57
C GLU A 270 -0.18 -11.01 17.74
N THR A 271 0.87 -11.63 18.29
CA THR A 271 1.46 -12.83 17.73
C THR A 271 1.03 -14.02 18.57
N MET A 272 0.31 -14.96 17.94
CA MET A 272 -0.04 -16.23 18.55
C MET A 272 0.96 -17.31 18.19
N CYS A 273 1.25 -18.13 19.18
CA CYS A 273 2.14 -19.26 19.09
C CYS A 273 1.45 -20.53 19.56
N GLY A 274 1.55 -21.56 18.74
CA GLY A 274 0.96 -22.87 19.02
C GLY A 274 1.79 -24.01 18.48
N LYS A 275 1.39 -25.23 18.84
CA LYS A 275 2.02 -26.48 18.39
C LYS A 275 0.96 -27.39 17.81
N ALA A 276 0.97 -27.58 16.48
CA ALA A 276 0.08 -28.55 15.88
C ALA A 276 0.67 -29.97 15.89
N THR A 277 -0.18 -30.97 16.12
CA THR A 277 0.15 -32.39 15.89
C THR A 277 -0.78 -33.05 14.87
N HIS A 278 -0.26 -34.02 14.11
CA HIS A 278 -1.08 -34.80 13.17
C HIS A 278 -0.76 -36.29 13.29
N THR A 279 -1.80 -37.09 13.48
CA THR A 279 -1.74 -38.55 13.39
C THR A 279 -2.73 -39.02 12.33
N ALA A 280 -2.63 -40.28 11.89
CA ALA A 280 -3.51 -40.85 10.85
C ALA A 280 -5.02 -40.80 11.20
N THR A 281 -5.38 -40.56 12.45
CA THR A 281 -6.76 -40.49 12.93
C THR A 281 -7.16 -39.14 13.54
N TRP A 282 -6.21 -38.23 13.76
CA TRP A 282 -6.45 -36.98 14.48
C TRP A 282 -5.65 -35.84 13.85
N LEU A 283 -6.35 -34.77 13.51
CA LEU A 283 -5.78 -33.51 13.08
C LEU A 283 -6.01 -32.48 14.17
N ASP A 284 -4.93 -31.88 14.64
CA ASP A 284 -4.98 -30.72 15.50
C ASP A 284 -5.43 -29.48 14.72
N LYS A 285 -6.35 -28.70 15.29
CA LYS A 285 -6.99 -27.58 14.62
C LYS A 285 -7.09 -26.39 15.55
N ASP A 286 -6.28 -25.39 15.24
CA ASP A 286 -6.29 -24.13 15.97
C ASP A 286 -7.39 -23.23 15.40
N ALA A 287 -8.30 -22.79 16.26
CA ALA A 287 -9.40 -21.92 15.89
C ALA A 287 -9.25 -20.58 16.60
N TYR A 288 -9.11 -19.52 15.81
CA TYR A 288 -8.92 -18.16 16.31
C TYR A 288 -10.07 -17.25 15.92
N TRP A 289 -10.37 -16.26 16.76
CA TRP A 289 -11.39 -15.24 16.54
C TRP A 289 -10.77 -13.86 16.47
N VAL A 290 -11.07 -13.12 15.40
CA VAL A 290 -10.70 -11.70 15.29
C VAL A 290 -11.99 -10.90 15.16
N THR A 291 -12.11 -9.84 15.96
CA THR A 291 -13.26 -8.91 15.88
C THR A 291 -12.84 -7.66 15.13
N LEU A 292 -13.53 -7.36 14.03
CA LEU A 292 -13.42 -6.07 13.33
C LEU A 292 -14.51 -5.12 13.82
N THR A 293 -14.13 -3.91 14.23
CA THR A 293 -15.06 -2.86 14.66
C THR A 293 -15.59 -2.02 13.50
N GLN A 294 -14.96 -2.13 12.34
CA GLN A 294 -15.33 -1.45 11.09
C GLN A 294 -14.93 -2.32 9.89
N ARG A 295 -15.39 -1.96 8.68
CA ARG A 295 -14.91 -2.62 7.46
C ARG A 295 -13.42 -2.32 7.28
N ASP A 296 -12.61 -3.36 7.32
CA ASP A 296 -11.15 -3.24 7.25
C ASP A 296 -10.55 -4.48 6.57
N SER A 297 -9.26 -4.41 6.21
CA SER A 297 -8.50 -5.52 5.62
C SER A 297 -7.67 -6.22 6.71
N ILE A 298 -7.91 -7.53 6.91
CA ILE A 298 -7.09 -8.34 7.82
C ILE A 298 -5.94 -8.97 7.07
N ARG A 299 -4.74 -8.85 7.62
CA ARG A 299 -3.56 -9.58 7.14
C ARG A 299 -2.97 -10.37 8.28
N PHE A 300 -2.79 -11.66 8.03
CA PHE A 300 -2.12 -12.57 8.95
C PHE A 300 -0.88 -13.14 8.27
N CYS A 301 0.16 -13.34 9.06
CA CYS A 301 1.30 -14.12 8.64
C CYS A 301 1.35 -15.37 9.53
N ILE A 302 1.36 -16.55 8.92
CA ILE A 302 1.42 -17.82 9.63
C ILE A 302 2.69 -18.52 9.19
N LEU A 303 3.47 -18.94 10.19
CA LEU A 303 4.69 -19.69 10.00
C LEU A 303 4.53 -21.06 10.66
N ALA A 304 4.81 -22.12 9.92
CA ALA A 304 4.81 -23.49 10.44
C ALA A 304 5.99 -24.28 9.90
N GLU A 305 6.38 -25.32 10.63
CA GLU A 305 7.42 -26.27 10.21
C GLU A 305 6.90 -27.31 9.20
N PHE A 306 5.62 -27.23 8.83
CA PHE A 306 4.90 -28.16 7.97
C PHE A 306 3.91 -27.41 7.07
N ASP A 307 3.44 -28.08 6.02
CA ASP A 307 2.41 -27.53 5.14
C ASP A 307 1.09 -27.35 5.90
N LEU A 308 0.53 -26.14 5.86
CA LEU A 308 -0.69 -25.78 6.56
C LEU A 308 -1.82 -25.43 5.60
N THR A 309 -3.05 -25.58 6.07
CA THR A 309 -4.26 -25.10 5.38
C THR A 309 -5.00 -24.14 6.28
N VAL A 310 -5.19 -22.90 5.82
CA VAL A 310 -5.97 -21.88 6.53
C VAL A 310 -7.38 -21.86 5.95
N THR A 311 -8.38 -21.81 6.82
CA THR A 311 -9.77 -21.54 6.40
C THR A 311 -10.30 -20.36 7.17
N ILE A 312 -10.87 -19.39 6.46
CA ILE A 312 -11.47 -18.19 7.04
C ILE A 312 -12.99 -18.35 7.00
N TYR A 313 -13.63 -18.11 8.14
CA TYR A 313 -15.08 -18.08 8.24
C TYR A 313 -15.51 -16.68 8.68
N GLU A 314 -16.45 -16.09 7.95
CA GLU A 314 -17.12 -14.85 8.37
C GLU A 314 -18.33 -15.22 9.24
N TYR A 315 -18.42 -14.62 10.43
CA TYR A 315 -19.57 -14.75 11.31
C TYR A 315 -20.26 -13.40 11.45
N ALA A 316 -21.38 -13.22 10.73
CA ALA A 316 -22.28 -12.11 10.97
C ALA A 316 -23.33 -12.55 12.02
N PRO A 317 -23.45 -11.89 13.18
CA PRO A 317 -24.53 -12.18 14.11
C PRO A 317 -25.88 -11.90 13.42
N ALA A 318 -26.80 -12.86 13.56
CA ALA A 318 -28.16 -12.80 12.99
C ALA A 318 -29.01 -11.69 13.61
#